data_AF-A0A0R4IZJ0-F1
#
_entry.id   AF-A0A0R4IZJ0-F1
#
_cell.length_a   1.000
_cell.length_b   1.000
_cell.length_c   1.000
_cell.angle_alpha   90.00
_cell.angle_beta   90.00
_cell.angle_gamma   90.00
#
_symmetry.space_group_name_H-M   'P 1'
#
loop_
_entity.id
_entity.type
_entity.pdbx_description
1 polymer ?
#
loop_
_entity_poly.entity_id
_entity_poly.type
_entity_poly.pdbx_seq_one_letter_code
_entity_poly.pdbx_strand_id
1 'polypeptide(L)' 'MSQKDPCQKQACAIQKCLQANRYIESRCEDVIRAMKKCCELHTGENSVCCSGFAKENKPTDPKT' A
#
# COMPACT_ATOMS: atom_id res chain seq x y z
N MET A 1 -15.09 -3.14 -19.96
CA MET A 1 -14.76 -2.09 -18.97
C MET A 1 -13.60 -2.60 -18.14
N SER A 2 -12.51 -1.85 -18.00
CA SER A 2 -11.40 -2.24 -17.13
C SER A 2 -11.94 -2.41 -15.72
N GLN A 3 -11.85 -3.62 -15.16
CA GLN A 3 -12.23 -3.86 -13.77
C GLN A 3 -11.36 -2.95 -12.90
N LYS A 4 -12.00 -2.18 -12.02
CA LYS A 4 -11.29 -1.32 -11.08
C LYS A 4 -10.46 -2.21 -10.17
N ASP A 5 -9.22 -1.82 -9.93
CA ASP A 5 -8.36 -2.53 -9.00
C ASP A 5 -8.99 -2.49 -7.60
N PRO A 6 -9.11 -3.65 -6.91
CA PRO A 6 -9.79 -3.71 -5.61
C PRO A 6 -9.17 -2.79 -4.56
N CYS A 7 -7.87 -2.50 -4.67
CA CYS A 7 -7.13 -1.65 -3.75
C CYS A 7 -6.81 -0.26 -4.32
N GLN A 8 -7.41 0.13 -5.45
CA GLN A 8 -7.22 1.46 -6.06
C GLN A 8 -7.53 2.60 -5.08
N LYS A 9 -8.57 2.44 -4.25
CA LYS A 9 -8.99 3.46 -3.28
C LYS A 9 -7.87 3.73 -2.26
N GLN A 10 -7.25 2.68 -1.75
CA GLN A 10 -6.16 2.74 -0.76
C GLN A 10 -4.89 3.29 -1.41
N ALA A 11 -4.57 2.85 -2.64
CA ALA A 11 -3.44 3.39 -3.40
C ALA A 11 -3.58 4.91 -3.62
N CYS A 12 -4.76 5.39 -4.01
CA CYS A 12 -5.02 6.82 -4.13
C CYS A 12 -4.93 7.56 -2.78
N ALA A 13 -5.33 6.93 -1.67
CA ALA A 13 -5.21 7.52 -0.34
C ALA A 13 -3.73 7.69 0.08
N ILE A 14 -2.87 6.73 -0.24
CA ILE A 14 -1.43 6.85 -0.03
C ILE A 14 -0.87 8.03 -0.82
N GLN A 15 -1.18 8.14 -2.11
CA GLN A 15 -0.69 9.24 -2.93
C GLN A 15 -1.11 10.62 -2.39
N LYS A 16 -2.38 10.77 -2.01
CA LYS A 16 -2.88 12.00 -1.36
C LYS A 16 -2.16 12.30 -0.06
N CYS A 17 -1.93 11.29 0.78
CA CYS A 17 -1.22 11.46 2.04
C CYS A 17 0.22 11.91 1.81
N LEU A 18 0.94 11.26 0.88
CA LEU A 18 2.31 11.61 0.54
C LEU A 18 2.40 13.05 0.03
N GLN A 19 1.52 13.46 -0.88
CA GLN A 19 1.46 14.83 -1.38
C GLN A 19 1.24 15.84 -0.23
N ALA A 20 0.33 15.55 0.70
CA ALA A 20 0.06 16.41 1.85
C ALA A 20 1.23 16.48 2.85
N ASN A 21 2.01 15.40 2.97
CA ASN A 21 3.08 15.26 3.95
C ASN A 21 4.48 15.44 3.38
N ARG A 22 4.61 16.09 2.21
CA ARG A 22 5.90 16.29 1.53
C ARG A 22 6.67 14.97 1.33
N TYR A 23 5.94 13.90 1.03
CA TYR A 23 6.44 12.56 0.79
C TYR A 23 7.12 11.90 2.00
N ILE A 24 6.85 12.39 3.23
CA ILE A 24 7.30 11.73 4.46
C ILE A 24 6.40 10.51 4.71
N GLU A 25 6.86 9.32 4.32
CA GLU A 25 6.09 8.06 4.41
C GLU A 25 5.66 7.70 5.83
N SER A 26 6.47 8.00 6.85
CA SER A 26 6.13 7.74 8.26
C SER A 26 4.88 8.51 8.73
N ARG A 27 4.53 9.61 8.07
CA ARG A 27 3.26 10.34 8.32
C ARG A 27 2.04 9.69 7.64
N CYS A 28 2.27 8.66 6.84
CA CYS A 28 1.27 7.95 6.06
C CYS A 28 1.16 6.46 6.46
N GLU A 29 1.74 6.06 7.60
CA GLU A 29 1.74 4.68 8.08
C GLU A 29 0.33 4.08 8.15
N ASP A 30 -0.68 4.87 8.57
CA ASP A 30 -2.06 4.40 8.67
C ASP A 30 -2.65 4.00 7.32
N VAL A 31 -2.44 4.83 6.29
CA VAL A 31 -2.94 4.54 4.92
C VAL A 31 -2.15 3.43 4.25
N ILE A 32 -0.85 3.32 4.55
CA ILE A 32 0.01 2.22 4.10
C ILE A 32 -0.46 0.90 4.74
N ARG A 33 -0.75 0.89 6.05
CA ARG A 33 -1.29 -0.28 6.76
C ARG A 33 -2.65 -0.70 6.21
N ALA A 34 -3.52 0.26 5.89
CA ALA A 34 -4.80 -0.01 5.26
C ALA A 34 -4.64 -0.64 3.86
N MET A 35 -3.64 -0.22 3.10
CA MET A 35 -3.30 -0.81 1.80
C MET A 35 -2.75 -2.22 1.95
N LYS A 36 -1.84 -2.48 2.92
CA LYS A 36 -1.36 -3.82 3.26
C LYS A 36 -2.52 -4.77 3.57
N LYS A 37 -3.44 -4.34 4.44
CA LYS A 37 -4.66 -5.10 4.75
C LYS A 37 -5.55 -5.33 3.53
N CYS A 38 -5.67 -4.36 2.64
CA CYS A 38 -6.40 -4.55 1.38
C CYS A 38 -5.77 -5.65 0.53
N CYS A 39 -4.45 -5.63 0.38
CA CYS A 39 -3.74 -6.64 -0.39
C CYS A 39 -3.78 -8.03 0.24
N GLU A 40 -3.75 -8.12 1.57
CA GLU A 40 -3.94 -9.38 2.30
C GLU A 40 -5.35 -9.96 2.04
N LEU A 41 -6.39 -9.12 2.06
CA LEU A 41 -7.78 -9.54 1.80
C LEU A 41 -8.00 -10.03 0.36
N HIS A 42 -7.31 -9.41 -0.60
CA HIS A 42 -7.38 -9.75 -2.02
C HIS A 42 -6.19 -10.63 -2.47
N THR A 43 -5.60 -11.39 -1.55
CA THR A 43 -4.52 -12.34 -1.87
C THR A 43 -5.00 -13.33 -2.92
N GLY A 44 -4.36 -13.34 -4.09
CA GLY A 44 -4.72 -14.21 -5.22
C GLY A 44 -5.57 -13.51 -6.29
N GLU A 45 -6.06 -12.29 -6.05
CA GLU A 45 -6.62 -11.44 -7.09
C GLU A 45 -5.53 -10.63 -7.79
N ASN A 46 -5.68 -10.42 -9.10
CA ASN A 46 -4.77 -9.57 -9.87
C ASN A 46 -5.03 -8.09 -9.54
N SER A 47 -4.40 -7.59 -8.47
CA SER A 47 -4.31 -6.16 -8.14
C SER A 47 -2.94 -5.62 -8.53
N VAL A 48 -2.92 -4.71 -9.51
CA VAL A 48 -1.75 -3.91 -9.88
C VAL A 48 -1.29 -3.06 -8.69
N CYS A 49 -2.21 -2.57 -7.88
CA CYS A 49 -1.89 -1.76 -6.70
C CYS A 49 -1.14 -2.59 -5.64
N CYS A 50 -1.41 -3.88 -5.54
CA CYS A 50 -0.79 -4.78 -4.56
C CYS A 50 0.56 -5.36 -4.96
N SER A 51 0.97 -5.25 -6.23
CA SER A 51 2.26 -5.80 -6.68
C SER A 51 3.46 -5.18 -5.96
N GLY A 52 3.33 -3.95 -5.47
CA GLY A 52 4.35 -3.27 -4.65
C GLY A 52 4.37 -3.70 -3.18
N PHE A 53 3.27 -4.19 -2.63
CA PHE A 53 3.13 -4.50 -1.20
C PHE A 53 3.58 -5.91 -0.83
N ALA A 54 3.63 -6.83 -1.78
CA ALA A 54 4.01 -8.23 -1.55
C ALA A 54 5.48 -8.41 -1.05
N LYS A 55 6.34 -7.38 -1.13
CA LYS A 55 7.77 -7.47 -0.80
C LYS A 55 8.15 -6.95 0.59
N GLU A 56 7.23 -6.30 1.31
CA GLU A 56 7.57 -5.58 2.55
C GLU A 56 7.37 -6.39 3.84
N ASN A 57 7.11 -7.69 3.73
CA ASN A 57 7.01 -8.62 4.88
C ASN A 57 8.34 -9.29 5.25
N LYS A 58 9.49 -8.78 4.79
CA LYS A 58 10.76 -9.14 5.44
C LYS A 58 10.88 -8.29 6.71
N PRO A 59 10.91 -8.90 7.91
CA PRO A 59 11.16 -8.15 9.14
C PRO A 59 12.45 -7.37 8.94
N THR A 60 12.39 -6.07 9.21
CA THR A 60 13.55 -5.18 9.21
C THR A 60 14.61 -5.80 10.11
N ASP A 61 15.61 -6.47 9.52
CA ASP A 61 16.82 -6.84 10.24
C ASP A 61 17.37 -5.54 10.86
N PRO A 62 17.70 -5.53 12.18
CA PRO A 62 18.21 -4.35 12.83
C PRO A 62 19.51 -3.97 12.13
N LYS A 63 19.51 -2.78 11.52
CA LYS A 63 20.72 -2.14 11.01
C LYS A 63 21.70 -2.04 12.18
N THR A 64 22.72 -2.91 12.17
CA THR A 64 23.90 -2.84 13.03
C THR A 64 24.67 -1.55 12.77
#